data_AF-A0A7S4W5F1-F1
#
_entry.id   AF-A0A7S4W5F1-F1
#
_cell.length_a   1.000
_cell.length_b   1.000
_cell.length_c   1.000
_cell.angle_alpha   90.00
_cell.angle_beta   90.00
_cell.angle_gamma   90.00
#
_symmetry.space_group_name_H-M   'P 1'
#
loop_
_entity.id
_entity.type
_entity.pdbx_description
1 polymer ?
#
loop_
_entity_poly.entity_id
_entity_poly.type
_entity_poly.pdbx_seq_one_letter_code
_entity_poly.pdbx_strand_id
1 'polypeptide(L)'
;CAHLGSNRFSTGQQPPAACLMHSCSGIVFALCCGHALRVAAAGGFVGGFLHDLAKEAPSIGEVEKALSTEGTDAQSTASNHSRTGGSVMKGLRSVFGGIASEARDIASDIRSASKDAREEASDAMEDSVWSEDENELGGHTKTFNNALLAVLIGIVALAAAVGHLAEMRFCPTSLRASGHPRGWVIGVLVASYGMLIPAVQSVLFSFNIYMSLQIGSFGDLGYNLTRRPITESMFSVIGLLFETGGTAGAYCVILYAMVLPTLKVGLLALGELWRNSEDAGRRRVSSVCILLVQVTSKWATPDLFAYILLLFLFRHMHHPPLVESEAVLDVGFCCFGVFCLCSTLSTLAIHRPPPAKGAEEAVGNAQYAAVGQARRPAVLELLGKDGALLAVAVLEVVFAVLLLAGVLTPCMGLHLDTAMLLKPKGPIPRSMDWVLQDAIDALELRPMLRAEVSVWHCLTALAGYAAGGEAACIMAFTMLSVFAVSLTVADMAMLAFATFSFGAHGPNAAMAVSRVLKHISMLDVFCMGVFVVCLAGKAYGSVGFNLELRLGLLPLACAEAVHCLTYHLVSGADRGLDEGGSGDESCSPAAEDRLPVVKVAPDGL
;
A
#
# COMPACT_ATOMS: atom_id res chain seq x y z
N CYS A 1 3.58 -16.49 22.81
CA CYS A 1 2.61 -17.27 23.61
C CYS A 1 3.04 -18.70 23.96
N ALA A 2 4.30 -19.12 23.79
CA ALA A 2 4.74 -20.49 24.08
C ALA A 2 5.73 -20.64 25.25
N HIS A 3 5.96 -19.61 26.06
CA HIS A 3 6.87 -19.72 27.21
C HIS A 3 6.38 -18.93 28.43
N LEU A 4 5.42 -19.52 29.14
CA LEU A 4 5.08 -19.31 30.56
C LEU A 4 4.23 -20.56 30.87
N GLY A 5 4.76 -21.59 31.51
CA GLY A 5 5.18 -21.53 32.90
C GLY A 5 4.21 -22.41 33.69
N SER A 6 4.51 -23.70 33.72
CA SER A 6 3.89 -24.70 34.58
C SER A 6 4.02 -24.28 36.05
N ASN A 7 2.90 -23.93 36.69
CA ASN A 7 2.52 -24.38 38.04
C ASN A 7 1.43 -23.48 38.65
N ARG A 8 0.39 -24.14 39.20
CA ARG A 8 -0.72 -23.62 40.02
C ARG A 8 -1.74 -22.72 39.32
N PHE A 9 -2.92 -23.30 39.03
CA PHE A 9 -4.20 -22.65 39.32
C PHE A 9 -5.28 -23.73 39.49
N SER A 10 -5.53 -24.11 40.74
CA SER A 10 -6.80 -24.68 41.20
C SER A 10 -7.62 -23.51 41.72
N THR A 11 -8.57 -23.05 40.93
CA THR A 11 -9.83 -22.38 41.33
C THR A 11 -10.50 -21.88 40.03
N GLY A 12 -11.70 -22.41 39.79
CA GLY A 12 -12.44 -22.19 38.56
C GLY A 12 -12.99 -20.78 38.46
N GLN A 13 -12.47 -20.00 37.52
CA GLN A 13 -13.20 -18.99 36.75
C GLN A 13 -12.26 -18.49 35.66
N GLN A 14 -12.41 -19.04 34.45
CA GLN A 14 -11.78 -18.46 33.26
C GLN A 14 -12.64 -17.30 32.76
N PRO A 15 -12.06 -16.13 32.43
CA PRO A 15 -12.79 -15.04 31.80
C PRO A 15 -13.21 -15.44 30.36
N PRO A 16 -14.35 -14.96 29.86
CA PRO A 16 -14.88 -15.36 28.56
C PRO A 16 -14.03 -14.79 27.41
N ALA A 17 -13.31 -15.67 26.71
CA ALA A 17 -12.49 -15.36 25.52
C ALA A 17 -13.30 -14.92 24.27
N ALA A 18 -14.63 -14.81 24.37
CA ALA A 18 -15.52 -14.48 23.24
C ALA A 18 -15.44 -13.00 22.81
N CYS A 19 -15.07 -12.08 23.71
CA CYS A 19 -14.97 -10.65 23.39
C CYS A 19 -13.72 -10.31 22.53
N LEU A 20 -12.69 -11.16 22.54
CA LEU A 20 -11.42 -10.95 21.81
C LEU A 20 -11.49 -11.26 20.30
N MET A 21 -12.49 -12.03 19.85
CA MET A 21 -12.53 -12.50 18.45
C MET A 21 -13.04 -11.46 17.44
N HIS A 22 -13.86 -10.51 17.85
CA HIS A 22 -14.41 -9.49 16.96
C HIS A 22 -13.46 -8.31 16.71
N SER A 23 -12.44 -8.15 17.55
CA SER A 23 -11.44 -7.11 17.42
C SER A 23 -10.23 -7.55 16.60
N CYS A 24 -10.13 -8.76 16.06
CA CYS A 24 -8.90 -9.25 15.41
C CYS A 24 -8.43 -8.42 14.19
N SER A 25 -9.32 -7.83 13.37
CA SER A 25 -8.88 -6.95 12.27
C SER A 25 -8.34 -5.62 12.81
N GLY A 26 -9.04 -5.03 13.78
CA GLY A 26 -8.61 -3.81 14.48
C GLY A 26 -7.42 -4.03 15.42
N ILE A 27 -7.20 -5.24 15.93
CA ILE A 27 -6.08 -5.65 16.78
C ILE A 27 -4.89 -6.02 15.90
N VAL A 28 -5.05 -6.69 14.75
CA VAL A 28 -3.94 -6.88 13.81
C VAL A 28 -3.54 -5.52 13.25
N PHE A 29 -4.49 -4.65 12.90
CA PHE A 29 -4.19 -3.27 12.56
C PHE A 29 -3.56 -2.53 13.74
N ALA A 30 -4.10 -2.56 14.96
CA ALA A 30 -3.52 -1.85 16.10
C ALA A 30 -2.24 -2.49 16.67
N LEU A 31 -1.98 -3.78 16.43
CA LEU A 31 -0.74 -4.45 16.80
C LEU A 31 0.30 -4.25 15.71
N CYS A 32 -0.02 -4.36 14.43
CA CYS A 32 0.90 -4.03 13.34
C CYS A 32 1.19 -2.53 13.32
N CYS A 33 0.15 -1.68 13.36
CA CYS A 33 0.27 -0.23 13.41
C CYS A 33 0.81 0.22 14.77
N GLY A 34 0.46 -0.41 15.90
CA GLY A 34 1.00 -0.06 17.22
C GLY A 34 2.41 -0.57 17.47
N HIS A 35 2.81 -1.71 16.91
CA HIS A 35 4.19 -2.20 16.95
C HIS A 35 5.05 -1.45 15.93
N ALA A 36 4.52 -1.11 14.75
CA ALA A 36 5.16 -0.18 13.80
C ALA A 36 5.26 1.23 14.40
N LEU A 37 4.22 1.76 15.06
CA LEU A 37 4.28 3.04 15.78
C LEU A 37 5.26 2.97 16.94
N ARG A 38 5.35 1.86 17.68
CA ARG A 38 6.33 1.71 18.78
C ARG A 38 7.75 1.61 18.25
N VAL A 39 7.99 0.89 17.15
CA VAL A 39 9.28 0.82 16.48
C VAL A 39 9.65 2.18 15.87
N ALA A 40 8.69 2.86 15.26
CA ALA A 40 8.87 4.19 14.70
C ALA A 40 9.07 5.25 15.80
N ALA A 41 8.30 5.21 16.90
CA ALA A 41 8.46 6.09 18.06
C ALA A 41 9.77 5.83 18.82
N ALA A 42 10.20 4.56 18.94
CA ALA A 42 11.52 4.21 19.45
C ALA A 42 12.65 4.73 18.55
N GLY A 43 12.38 4.89 17.24
CA GLY A 43 13.24 5.58 16.29
C GLY A 43 13.03 7.10 16.16
N GLY A 44 12.23 7.74 17.03
CA GLY A 44 11.98 9.19 17.02
C GLY A 44 11.00 9.70 15.94
N PHE A 45 10.38 8.82 15.17
CA PHE A 45 9.58 9.15 13.98
C PHE A 45 8.26 9.89 14.27
N VAL A 46 7.50 9.46 15.29
CA VAL A 46 6.20 10.07 15.61
C VAL A 46 6.37 11.49 16.19
N GLY A 47 7.46 11.70 16.93
CA GLY A 47 7.83 13.02 17.45
C GLY A 47 8.27 13.97 16.34
N GLY A 48 9.09 13.51 15.38
CA GLY A 48 9.48 14.29 14.22
C GLY A 48 8.31 14.64 13.30
N PHE A 49 7.46 13.67 12.97
CA PHE A 49 6.30 13.88 12.09
C PHE A 49 5.27 14.87 12.65
N LEU A 50 4.93 14.79 13.94
CA LEU A 50 4.01 15.75 14.57
C LEU A 50 4.66 17.13 14.75
N HIS A 51 5.97 17.19 14.94
CA HIS A 51 6.72 18.44 15.02
C HIS A 51 6.87 19.13 13.65
N ASP A 52 7.03 18.37 12.58
CA ASP A 52 7.11 18.90 11.20
C ASP A 52 5.72 19.34 10.70
N LEU A 53 4.65 18.60 11.04
CA LEU A 53 3.27 19.05 10.84
C LEU A 53 2.91 20.32 11.62
N ALA A 54 3.53 20.55 12.79
CA ALA A 54 3.34 21.77 13.56
C ALA A 54 4.15 22.96 13.00
N LYS A 55 5.21 22.72 12.22
CA LYS A 55 6.06 23.76 11.60
C LYS A 55 5.53 24.26 10.25
N GLU A 56 4.70 23.48 9.55
CA GLU A 56 4.14 23.89 8.25
C GLU A 56 2.85 24.73 8.34
N ALA A 57 2.46 25.23 9.52
CA ALA A 57 1.44 26.27 9.64
C ALA A 57 2.09 27.66 9.46
N PRO A 58 1.91 28.38 8.33
CA PRO A 58 2.56 29.66 8.13
C PRO A 58 1.99 30.72 9.09
N SER A 59 2.84 31.27 9.97
CA SER A 59 2.54 32.52 10.65
C SER A 59 2.71 33.68 9.66
N ILE A 60 1.60 34.31 9.32
CA ILE A 60 1.54 35.58 8.59
C ILE A 60 2.24 36.65 9.46
N GLY A 61 3.53 36.92 9.20
CA GLY A 61 4.27 37.92 9.99
C GLY A 61 5.74 38.17 9.63
N GLU A 62 6.43 37.27 8.91
CA GLU A 62 7.90 37.39 8.72
C GLU A 62 8.37 37.68 7.28
N VAL A 63 7.47 38.06 6.36
CA VAL A 63 7.85 38.45 4.99
C VAL A 63 8.11 39.97 4.86
N GLU A 64 7.81 40.78 5.89
CA GLU A 64 7.91 42.24 5.82
C GLU A 64 9.22 42.82 6.38
N LYS A 65 10.13 42.00 6.89
CA LYS A 65 11.41 42.46 7.49
C LYS A 65 12.67 42.19 6.66
N ALA A 66 12.56 41.51 5.53
CA ALA A 66 13.70 41.17 4.68
C ALA A 66 13.93 42.11 3.49
N LEU A 67 13.13 43.19 3.34
CA LEU A 67 13.18 44.09 2.18
C LEU A 67 13.61 45.53 2.49
N SER A 68 14.24 45.78 3.65
CA SER A 68 14.66 47.14 4.04
C SER A 68 16.04 47.20 4.69
N THR A 69 17.11 46.79 4.00
CA THR A 69 18.47 47.28 4.30
C THR A 69 19.44 46.82 3.22
N GLU A 70 19.72 47.66 2.23
CA GLU A 70 21.06 47.78 1.68
C GLU A 70 21.20 49.08 0.88
N GLY A 71 21.86 50.05 1.51
CA GLY A 71 22.19 51.33 0.92
C GLY A 71 23.38 51.94 1.63
N THR A 72 24.40 52.27 0.81
CA THR A 72 25.47 53.26 1.01
C THR A 72 26.54 53.02 2.08
N ASP A 73 27.78 52.86 1.62
CA ASP A 73 29.03 53.58 2.00
C ASP A 73 30.22 52.81 1.37
N ALA A 74 31.33 53.36 0.87
CA ALA A 74 32.01 54.60 1.15
C ALA A 74 32.89 55.06 -0.04
N GLN A 75 33.00 56.38 -0.15
CA GLN A 75 33.92 57.16 -0.97
C GLN A 75 35.13 57.59 -0.09
N SER A 76 36.23 58.01 -0.74
CA SER A 76 37.38 58.78 -0.21
C SER A 76 38.63 58.03 0.28
N THR A 77 39.72 58.13 -0.50
CA THR A 77 40.98 58.73 0.02
C THR A 77 41.85 59.33 -1.10
N ALA A 78 42.43 60.49 -0.79
CA ALA A 78 43.06 61.48 -1.65
C ALA A 78 44.55 61.22 -1.97
N SER A 79 45.05 61.58 -3.17
CA SER A 79 45.88 62.75 -3.52
C SER A 79 47.38 62.75 -3.15
N ASN A 80 48.17 63.24 -4.12
CA ASN A 80 49.52 63.84 -4.08
C ASN A 80 50.77 62.93 -4.09
N HIS A 81 51.42 62.81 -5.25
CA HIS A 81 52.78 63.37 -5.44
C HIS A 81 53.23 63.39 -6.92
N SER A 82 53.66 64.57 -7.37
CA SER A 82 54.34 64.81 -8.64
C SER A 82 55.83 65.10 -8.38
N ARG A 83 56.67 64.85 -9.40
CA ARG A 83 58.12 65.09 -9.52
C ARG A 83 59.06 63.92 -9.15
N THR A 84 59.34 63.06 -10.13
CA THR A 84 60.71 62.71 -10.59
C THR A 84 60.63 61.83 -11.85
N GLY A 85 60.34 62.43 -13.00
CA GLY A 85 60.27 61.73 -14.29
C GLY A 85 61.59 61.88 -15.04
N GLY A 86 62.35 60.78 -15.18
CA GLY A 86 63.51 60.75 -16.08
C GLY A 86 64.37 59.49 -15.98
N SER A 87 64.61 58.96 -14.76
CA SER A 87 65.48 57.79 -14.55
C SER A 87 64.73 56.53 -14.07
N VAL A 88 63.58 56.73 -13.41
CA VAL A 88 62.70 55.63 -12.93
C VAL A 88 61.95 54.93 -14.08
N MET A 89 61.74 55.60 -15.23
CA MET A 89 61.01 55.04 -16.38
C MET A 89 61.77 53.91 -17.10
N LYS A 90 63.10 53.83 -16.99
CA LYS A 90 63.89 52.73 -17.56
C LYS A 90 63.90 51.48 -16.67
N GLY A 91 63.93 51.65 -15.35
CA GLY A 91 63.76 50.55 -14.38
C GLY A 91 62.32 50.02 -14.35
N LEU A 92 61.32 50.91 -14.43
CA LEU A 92 59.91 50.52 -14.58
C LEU A 92 59.67 49.73 -15.87
N ARG A 93 60.31 50.06 -17.00
CA ARG A 93 60.16 49.24 -18.21
C ARG A 93 60.75 47.84 -18.10
N SER A 94 61.83 47.62 -17.34
CA SER A 94 62.35 46.26 -17.14
C SER A 94 61.51 45.47 -16.15
N VAL A 95 60.99 46.11 -15.09
CA VAL A 95 60.10 45.48 -14.11
C VAL A 95 58.72 45.19 -14.73
N PHE A 96 58.11 46.15 -15.44
CA PHE A 96 56.87 45.91 -16.19
C PHE A 96 57.06 44.94 -17.35
N GLY A 97 58.26 44.91 -17.95
CA GLY A 97 58.61 43.90 -18.96
C GLY A 97 58.63 42.49 -18.38
N GLY A 98 59.22 42.31 -17.19
CA GLY A 98 59.21 41.04 -16.45
C GLY A 98 57.81 40.62 -15.98
N ILE A 99 57.02 41.56 -15.45
CA ILE A 99 55.64 41.30 -15.05
C ILE A 99 54.76 40.97 -16.27
N ALA A 100 54.98 41.61 -17.42
CA ALA A 100 54.23 41.34 -18.63
C ALA A 100 54.65 40.05 -19.37
N SER A 101 55.87 39.55 -19.13
CA SER A 101 56.25 38.20 -19.57
C SER A 101 55.68 37.13 -18.64
N GLU A 102 55.77 37.33 -17.32
CA GLU A 102 55.24 36.39 -16.32
C GLU A 102 53.71 36.30 -16.38
N ALA A 103 53.01 37.43 -16.61
CA ALA A 103 51.57 37.43 -16.85
C ALA A 103 51.17 36.74 -18.18
N ARG A 104 52.05 36.73 -19.18
CA ARG A 104 51.82 36.01 -20.45
C ARG A 104 51.99 34.50 -20.26
N ASP A 105 53.00 34.10 -19.50
CA ASP A 105 53.26 32.69 -19.17
C ASP A 105 52.12 32.12 -18.30
N ILE A 106 51.66 32.87 -17.28
CA ILE A 106 50.47 32.51 -16.49
C ILE A 106 49.21 32.42 -17.38
N ALA A 107 49.02 33.36 -18.31
CA ALA A 107 47.87 33.34 -19.22
C ALA A 107 47.94 32.20 -20.26
N SER A 108 49.13 31.73 -20.63
CA SER A 108 49.27 30.51 -21.44
C SER A 108 49.00 29.25 -20.62
N ASP A 109 49.47 29.20 -19.37
CA ASP A 109 49.26 28.05 -18.48
C ASP A 109 47.79 27.88 -18.09
N ILE A 110 47.08 28.99 -17.86
CA ILE A 110 45.62 28.95 -17.64
C ILE A 110 44.90 28.47 -18.90
N ARG A 111 45.38 28.86 -20.09
CA ARG A 111 44.78 28.42 -21.36
C ARG A 111 45.04 26.96 -21.65
N SER A 112 46.24 26.44 -21.38
CA SER A 112 46.54 25.02 -21.53
C SER A 112 45.78 24.20 -20.50
N ALA A 113 45.77 24.59 -19.22
CA ALA A 113 45.01 23.91 -18.18
C ALA A 113 43.49 23.92 -18.47
N SER A 114 42.96 25.02 -19.00
CA SER A 114 41.57 25.08 -19.44
C SER A 114 41.29 24.19 -20.65
N LYS A 115 42.27 24.00 -21.54
CA LYS A 115 42.12 23.14 -22.71
C LYS A 115 42.19 21.68 -22.29
N ASP A 116 43.15 21.31 -21.45
CA ASP A 116 43.32 19.95 -20.93
C ASP A 116 42.09 19.54 -20.09
N ALA A 117 41.59 20.42 -19.22
CA ALA A 117 40.36 20.18 -18.47
C ALA A 117 39.12 20.07 -19.37
N ARG A 118 39.11 20.76 -20.52
CA ARG A 118 38.03 20.66 -21.50
C ARG A 118 38.12 19.37 -22.32
N GLU A 119 39.33 18.93 -22.67
CA GLU A 119 39.57 17.69 -23.41
C GLU A 119 39.28 16.48 -22.51
N GLU A 120 39.72 16.50 -21.24
CA GLU A 120 39.35 15.47 -20.24
C GLU A 120 37.84 15.45 -19.95
N ALA A 121 37.19 16.63 -19.87
CA ALA A 121 35.74 16.70 -19.74
C ALA A 121 35.01 16.24 -21.00
N SER A 122 35.58 16.47 -22.19
CA SER A 122 35.02 16.03 -23.48
C SER A 122 35.13 14.52 -23.64
N ASP A 123 36.29 13.93 -23.32
CA ASP A 123 36.53 12.49 -23.38
C ASP A 123 35.68 11.76 -22.33
N ALA A 124 35.59 12.29 -21.11
CA ALA A 124 34.69 11.77 -20.08
C ALA A 124 33.21 11.95 -20.44
N MET A 125 32.88 12.95 -21.25
CA MET A 125 31.53 13.19 -21.75
C MET A 125 31.21 12.22 -22.89
N GLU A 126 32.10 12.01 -23.87
CA GLU A 126 31.94 11.03 -24.96
C GLU A 126 31.81 9.59 -24.43
N ASP A 127 32.61 9.20 -23.43
CA ASP A 127 32.43 7.91 -22.75
C ASP A 127 31.13 7.83 -21.91
N SER A 128 30.52 8.98 -21.59
CA SER A 128 29.24 9.06 -20.86
C SER A 128 28.02 9.29 -21.76
N VAL A 129 28.21 9.51 -23.06
CA VAL A 129 27.14 9.45 -24.07
C VAL A 129 26.91 7.97 -24.36
N TRP A 130 26.31 7.29 -23.38
CA TRP A 130 26.02 5.86 -23.43
C TRP A 130 25.03 5.55 -24.56
N SER A 131 25.27 4.41 -25.23
CA SER A 131 24.45 3.87 -26.31
C SER A 131 22.98 3.81 -25.90
N GLU A 132 22.06 4.17 -26.81
CA GLU A 132 20.61 4.03 -26.64
C GLU A 132 20.20 2.65 -26.09
N ASP A 133 20.99 1.61 -26.38
CA ASP A 133 20.82 0.24 -25.88
C ASP A 133 20.88 0.09 -24.34
N GLU A 134 21.56 0.98 -23.60
CA GLU A 134 21.58 0.92 -22.12
C GLU A 134 20.32 1.53 -21.48
N ASN A 135 19.50 2.22 -22.27
CA ASN A 135 18.27 2.85 -21.77
C ASN A 135 17.05 1.92 -21.86
N GLU A 136 17.16 0.76 -22.52
CA GLU A 136 16.09 -0.22 -22.54
C GLU A 136 15.79 -0.71 -21.12
N LEU A 137 14.52 -0.57 -20.69
CA LEU A 137 14.06 -1.14 -19.43
C LEU A 137 14.44 -2.63 -19.38
N GLY A 138 15.12 -3.08 -18.32
CA GLY A 138 15.51 -4.49 -18.17
C GLY A 138 14.35 -5.47 -17.97
N GLY A 139 13.10 -5.02 -18.16
CA GLY A 139 11.90 -5.83 -18.03
C GLY A 139 11.46 -6.47 -19.35
N HIS A 140 10.42 -7.29 -19.28
CA HIS A 140 9.89 -7.94 -20.47
C HIS A 140 9.01 -7.02 -21.33
N THR A 141 8.91 -7.35 -22.62
CA THR A 141 8.02 -6.63 -23.54
C THR A 141 6.56 -6.73 -23.12
N LYS A 142 5.77 -5.70 -23.45
CA LYS A 142 4.32 -5.66 -23.20
C LYS A 142 3.58 -6.91 -23.72
N THR A 143 3.91 -7.37 -24.93
CA THR A 143 3.29 -8.56 -25.54
C THR A 143 3.58 -9.81 -24.70
N PHE A 144 4.81 -9.95 -24.20
CA PHE A 144 5.18 -11.05 -23.33
C PHE A 144 4.40 -11.01 -22.02
N ASN A 145 4.32 -9.86 -21.36
CA ASN A 145 3.59 -9.70 -20.10
C ASN A 145 2.08 -9.96 -20.25
N ASN A 146 1.50 -9.52 -21.36
CA ASN A 146 0.09 -9.82 -21.68
C ASN A 146 -0.14 -11.31 -21.90
N ALA A 147 0.71 -11.95 -22.70
CA ALA A 147 0.62 -13.39 -22.97
C ALA A 147 0.80 -14.19 -21.68
N LEU A 148 1.75 -13.81 -20.84
CA LEU A 148 1.97 -14.45 -19.55
C LEU A 148 0.76 -14.30 -18.64
N LEU A 149 0.17 -13.11 -18.48
CA LEU A 149 -1.02 -12.95 -17.64
C LEU A 149 -2.17 -13.84 -18.11
N ALA A 150 -2.39 -13.94 -19.43
CA ALA A 150 -3.39 -14.84 -19.99
C ALA A 150 -3.10 -16.31 -19.65
N VAL A 151 -1.83 -16.73 -19.73
CA VAL A 151 -1.38 -18.08 -19.32
C VAL A 151 -1.62 -18.31 -17.82
N LEU A 152 -1.30 -17.34 -16.95
CA LEU A 152 -1.54 -17.45 -15.51
C LEU A 152 -3.04 -17.65 -15.20
N ILE A 153 -3.91 -16.83 -15.80
CA ILE A 153 -5.37 -16.99 -15.65
C ILE A 153 -5.82 -18.37 -16.16
N GLY A 154 -5.28 -18.81 -17.30
CA GLY A 154 -5.53 -20.14 -17.85
C GLY A 154 -5.13 -21.28 -16.91
N ILE A 155 -3.97 -21.17 -16.26
CA ILE A 155 -3.49 -22.14 -15.25
C ILE A 155 -4.44 -22.20 -14.07
N VAL A 156 -4.90 -21.05 -13.55
CA VAL A 156 -5.86 -21.01 -12.44
C VAL A 156 -7.19 -21.65 -12.83
N ALA A 157 -7.72 -21.33 -14.00
CA ALA A 157 -8.97 -21.90 -14.51
C ALA A 157 -8.85 -23.42 -14.70
N LEU A 158 -7.74 -23.89 -15.27
CA LEU A 158 -7.46 -25.31 -15.43
C LEU A 158 -7.35 -26.02 -14.08
N ALA A 159 -6.64 -25.43 -13.11
CA ALA A 159 -6.52 -26.00 -11.77
C ALA A 159 -7.87 -26.07 -11.05
N ALA A 160 -8.73 -25.06 -11.21
CA ALA A 160 -10.10 -25.09 -10.70
C ALA A 160 -10.92 -26.24 -11.32
N ALA A 161 -10.83 -26.41 -12.64
CA ALA A 161 -11.52 -27.47 -13.37
C ALA A 161 -11.01 -28.86 -12.97
N VAL A 162 -9.70 -29.06 -12.90
CA VAL A 162 -9.08 -30.31 -12.45
C VAL A 162 -9.47 -30.63 -11.02
N GLY A 163 -9.45 -29.64 -10.12
CA GLY A 163 -9.89 -29.79 -8.74
C GLY A 163 -11.36 -30.20 -8.64
N HIS A 164 -12.24 -29.59 -9.45
CA HIS A 164 -13.65 -29.97 -9.52
C HIS A 164 -13.85 -31.40 -10.05
N LEU A 165 -13.16 -31.77 -11.14
CA LEU A 165 -13.23 -33.11 -11.71
C LEU A 165 -12.70 -34.17 -10.73
N ALA A 166 -11.62 -33.87 -10.00
CA ALA A 166 -11.06 -34.76 -8.99
C ALA A 166 -12.03 -34.97 -7.82
N GLU A 167 -12.69 -33.91 -7.35
CA GLU A 167 -13.77 -34.02 -6.36
C GLU A 167 -14.91 -34.91 -6.88
N MET A 168 -15.32 -34.72 -8.14
CA MET A 168 -16.40 -35.48 -8.75
C MET A 168 -16.08 -36.98 -8.90
N ARG A 169 -14.83 -37.32 -9.23
CA ARG A 169 -14.41 -38.70 -9.54
C ARG A 169 -13.87 -39.48 -8.34
N PHE A 170 -13.11 -38.84 -7.46
CA PHE A 170 -12.35 -39.52 -6.42
C PHE A 170 -12.86 -39.28 -5.00
N CYS A 171 -13.60 -38.19 -4.75
CA CYS A 171 -14.10 -37.92 -3.40
C CYS A 171 -15.43 -38.65 -3.16
N PRO A 172 -15.51 -39.59 -2.20
CA PRO A 172 -16.78 -40.20 -1.80
C PRO A 172 -17.77 -39.15 -1.32
N THR A 173 -19.07 -39.43 -1.49
CA THR A 173 -20.17 -38.55 -1.09
C THR A 173 -20.14 -38.21 0.39
N SER A 174 -19.60 -39.09 1.23
CA SER A 174 -19.38 -38.86 2.66
C SER A 174 -18.45 -37.68 2.94
N LEU A 175 -17.34 -37.54 2.20
CA LEU A 175 -16.44 -36.39 2.35
C LEU A 175 -17.12 -35.09 1.87
N ARG A 176 -17.91 -35.13 0.79
CA ARG A 176 -18.65 -33.92 0.36
C ARG A 176 -19.67 -33.48 1.41
N ALA A 177 -20.31 -34.42 2.09
CA ALA A 177 -21.27 -34.13 3.15
C ALA A 177 -20.61 -33.54 4.43
N SER A 178 -19.34 -33.81 4.68
CA SER A 178 -18.59 -33.31 5.85
C SER A 178 -18.18 -31.84 5.75
N GLY A 179 -18.61 -31.11 4.72
CA GLY A 179 -18.36 -29.67 4.59
C GLY A 179 -16.92 -29.30 4.22
N HIS A 180 -16.12 -30.24 3.70
CA HIS A 180 -14.77 -29.99 3.16
C HIS A 180 -14.79 -28.88 2.08
N PRO A 181 -13.66 -28.18 1.83
CA PRO A 181 -13.61 -27.18 0.77
C PRO A 181 -13.85 -27.89 -0.57
N ARG A 182 -14.61 -27.26 -1.46
CA ARG A 182 -14.85 -27.80 -2.80
C ARG A 182 -13.51 -27.97 -3.53
N GLY A 183 -13.39 -29.01 -4.35
CA GLY A 183 -12.14 -29.36 -5.02
C GLY A 183 -11.61 -28.24 -5.91
N TRP A 184 -12.49 -27.46 -6.54
CA TRP A 184 -12.08 -26.28 -7.32
C TRP A 184 -11.40 -25.20 -6.46
N VAL A 185 -11.83 -25.00 -5.20
CA VAL A 185 -11.23 -24.05 -4.27
C VAL A 185 -9.81 -24.49 -3.93
N ILE A 186 -9.62 -25.79 -3.69
CA ILE A 186 -8.31 -26.38 -3.43
C ILE A 186 -7.41 -26.22 -4.66
N GLY A 187 -7.94 -26.50 -5.86
CA GLY A 187 -7.21 -26.31 -7.13
C GLY A 187 -6.73 -24.88 -7.34
N VAL A 188 -7.62 -23.89 -7.18
CA VAL A 188 -7.27 -22.46 -7.27
C VAL A 188 -6.26 -22.08 -6.20
N LEU A 189 -6.42 -22.58 -4.96
CA LEU A 189 -5.50 -22.29 -3.87
C LEU A 189 -4.09 -22.81 -4.17
N VAL A 190 -3.97 -24.08 -4.57
CA VAL A 190 -2.68 -24.69 -4.96
C VAL A 190 -2.02 -23.93 -6.11
N ALA A 191 -2.78 -23.61 -7.18
CA ALA A 191 -2.25 -22.85 -8.30
C ALA A 191 -1.77 -21.45 -7.87
N SER A 192 -2.56 -20.74 -7.06
CA SER A 192 -2.21 -19.39 -6.59
C SER A 192 -0.91 -19.41 -5.75
N TYR A 193 -0.75 -20.36 -4.84
CA TYR A 193 0.49 -20.47 -4.06
C TYR A 193 1.68 -20.94 -4.90
N GLY A 194 1.45 -21.73 -5.94
CA GLY A 194 2.48 -22.04 -6.94
C GLY A 194 3.02 -20.79 -7.63
N MET A 195 2.18 -19.76 -7.84
CA MET A 195 2.58 -18.48 -8.43
C MET A 195 3.30 -17.55 -7.45
N LEU A 196 3.22 -17.79 -6.14
CA LEU A 196 3.93 -16.96 -5.15
C LEU A 196 5.45 -17.04 -5.31
N ILE A 197 5.99 -18.21 -5.67
CA ILE A 197 7.44 -18.41 -5.86
C ILE A 197 7.98 -17.54 -7.02
N PRO A 198 7.46 -17.64 -8.27
CA PRO A 198 7.90 -16.76 -9.33
C PRO A 198 7.56 -15.30 -9.04
N ALA A 199 6.47 -15.00 -8.34
CA ALA A 199 6.13 -13.63 -7.94
C ALA A 199 7.23 -12.96 -7.11
N VAL A 200 7.83 -13.65 -6.13
CA VAL A 200 8.88 -13.07 -5.29
C VAL A 200 10.27 -13.08 -5.95
N GLN A 201 10.50 -14.00 -6.90
CA GLN A 201 11.80 -14.16 -7.55
C GLN A 201 11.98 -13.30 -8.81
N SER A 202 10.91 -13.06 -9.57
CA SER A 202 10.97 -12.30 -10.81
C SER A 202 10.86 -10.79 -10.56
N VAL A 203 11.17 -10.01 -11.61
CA VAL A 203 11.06 -8.55 -11.57
C VAL A 203 9.60 -8.16 -11.38
N LEU A 204 9.32 -7.36 -10.36
CA LEU A 204 8.00 -6.81 -10.06
C LEU A 204 7.80 -5.50 -10.81
N PHE A 205 8.82 -4.64 -10.71
CA PHE A 205 8.78 -3.27 -11.15
C PHE A 205 10.12 -2.90 -11.77
N SER A 206 10.07 -2.24 -12.93
CA SER A 206 11.25 -1.73 -13.63
C SER A 206 11.00 -0.28 -14.00
N PHE A 207 11.97 0.59 -13.72
CA PHE A 207 11.91 1.98 -14.12
C PHE A 207 13.29 2.52 -14.50
N ASN A 208 13.29 3.52 -15.37
CA ASN A 208 14.46 4.26 -15.81
C ASN A 208 14.09 5.74 -15.85
N ILE A 209 14.98 6.61 -15.38
CA ILE A 209 14.79 8.05 -15.46
C ILE A 209 16.02 8.67 -16.12
N TYR A 210 15.75 9.37 -17.20
CA TYR A 210 16.72 10.12 -17.96
C TYR A 210 16.35 11.60 -17.93
N MET A 211 17.36 12.45 -17.81
CA MET A 211 17.22 13.89 -17.87
C MET A 211 18.08 14.40 -19.01
N SER A 212 17.48 15.17 -19.93
CA SER A 212 18.21 15.85 -21.00
C SER A 212 18.13 17.35 -20.77
N LEU A 213 19.28 17.96 -20.50
CA LEU A 213 19.39 19.41 -20.32
C LEU A 213 20.08 20.01 -21.54
N GLN A 214 19.35 20.81 -22.31
CA GLN A 214 19.94 21.56 -23.41
C GLN A 214 20.61 22.83 -22.87
N ILE A 215 21.94 22.81 -22.71
CA ILE A 215 22.70 23.94 -22.15
C ILE A 215 23.18 24.84 -23.30
N GLY A 216 22.25 25.58 -23.91
CA GLY A 216 22.54 26.57 -24.95
C GLY A 216 23.40 26.01 -26.09
N SER A 217 24.51 26.69 -26.42
CA SER A 217 25.43 26.28 -27.50
C SER A 217 26.36 25.11 -27.14
N PHE A 218 26.29 24.58 -25.92
CA PHE A 218 27.19 23.51 -25.44
C PHE A 218 26.69 22.09 -25.77
N GLY A 219 25.51 21.95 -26.39
CA GLY A 219 24.91 20.67 -26.74
C GLY A 219 23.93 20.16 -25.68
N ASP A 220 23.35 18.98 -25.96
CA ASP A 220 22.41 18.31 -25.06
C ASP A 220 23.20 17.50 -24.03
N LEU A 221 23.06 17.87 -22.75
CA LEU A 221 23.62 17.11 -21.64
C LEU A 221 22.59 16.07 -21.19
N GLY A 222 22.71 14.88 -21.76
CA GLY A 222 21.96 13.71 -21.35
C GLY A 222 22.53 13.05 -20.09
N TYR A 223 21.71 12.82 -19.09
CA TYR A 223 22.10 12.12 -17.88
C TYR A 223 21.04 11.10 -17.44
N ASN A 224 21.43 9.82 -17.40
CA ASN A 224 20.62 8.78 -16.78
C ASN A 224 20.72 8.92 -15.25
N LEU A 225 19.67 9.48 -14.63
CA LEU A 225 19.58 9.69 -13.19
C LEU A 225 19.67 8.40 -12.40
N THR A 226 19.09 7.32 -12.95
CA THR A 226 19.16 5.99 -12.37
C THR A 226 20.48 5.27 -12.64
N ARG A 227 21.34 5.83 -13.50
CA ARG A 227 22.58 5.26 -14.08
C ARG A 227 22.38 4.00 -14.92
N ARG A 228 21.48 3.12 -14.47
CA ARG A 228 21.00 1.93 -15.16
C ARG A 228 19.51 1.75 -14.83
N PRO A 229 18.72 1.10 -15.69
CA PRO A 229 17.37 0.71 -15.35
C PRO A 229 17.32 -0.04 -14.02
N ILE A 230 16.53 0.48 -13.08
CA ILE A 230 16.33 -0.14 -11.78
C ILE A 230 15.27 -1.23 -11.96
N THR A 231 15.71 -2.48 -11.99
CA THR A 231 14.85 -3.67 -12.05
C THR A 231 14.78 -4.31 -10.67
N GLU A 232 13.58 -4.31 -10.09
CA GLU A 232 13.39 -4.73 -8.70
C GLU A 232 12.54 -6.00 -8.61
N SER A 233 13.15 -7.07 -8.12
CA SER A 233 12.44 -8.21 -7.55
C SER A 233 12.19 -8.02 -6.05
N MET A 234 11.27 -8.78 -5.46
CA MET A 234 10.97 -8.66 -4.03
C MET A 234 12.21 -8.85 -3.15
N PHE A 235 13.06 -9.84 -3.50
CA PHE A 235 14.31 -10.08 -2.79
C PHE A 235 15.32 -8.94 -2.96
N SER A 236 15.40 -8.34 -4.15
CA SER A 236 16.27 -7.19 -4.41
C SER A 236 15.85 -5.98 -3.57
N VAL A 237 14.54 -5.68 -3.52
CA VAL A 237 14.00 -4.59 -2.67
C VAL A 237 14.33 -4.85 -1.20
N ILE A 238 14.08 -6.07 -0.70
CA ILE A 238 14.39 -6.41 0.69
C ILE A 238 15.89 -6.23 0.99
N GLY A 239 16.77 -6.68 0.10
CA GLY A 239 18.23 -6.51 0.23
C GLY A 239 18.61 -5.04 0.29
N LEU A 240 18.11 -4.24 -0.66
CA LEU A 240 18.35 -2.80 -0.73
C LEU A 240 17.87 -2.08 0.54
N LEU A 241 16.70 -2.46 1.07
CA LEU A 241 16.18 -1.89 2.31
C LEU A 241 17.05 -2.22 3.53
N PHE A 242 17.70 -3.39 3.58
CA PHE A 242 18.66 -3.70 4.64
C PHE A 242 19.97 -2.92 4.48
N GLU A 243 20.50 -2.83 3.26
CA GLU A 243 21.76 -2.15 2.96
C GLU A 243 21.70 -0.64 3.24
N THR A 244 20.55 -0.02 2.97
CA THR A 244 20.31 1.42 3.17
C THR A 244 19.86 1.78 4.59
N GLY A 245 19.70 0.80 5.48
CA GLY A 245 19.22 1.02 6.86
C GLY A 245 17.69 1.15 7.00
N GLY A 246 16.92 0.99 5.92
CA GLY A 246 15.45 0.90 5.88
C GLY A 246 14.85 -0.37 6.49
N THR A 247 15.42 -0.87 7.59
CA THR A 247 15.11 -2.16 8.22
C THR A 247 13.63 -2.36 8.54
N ALA A 248 12.94 -1.31 9.01
CA ALA A 248 11.51 -1.37 9.34
C ALA A 248 10.66 -1.65 8.09
N GLY A 249 10.99 -1.00 6.96
CA GLY A 249 10.36 -1.27 5.66
C GLY A 249 10.62 -2.71 5.21
N ALA A 250 11.87 -3.17 5.32
CA ALA A 250 12.24 -4.55 4.97
C ALA A 250 11.41 -5.58 5.75
N TYR A 251 11.27 -5.40 7.07
CA TYR A 251 10.45 -6.29 7.89
C TYR A 251 8.97 -6.26 7.52
N CYS A 252 8.42 -5.09 7.19
CA CYS A 252 7.04 -4.99 6.71
C CYS A 252 6.85 -5.74 5.39
N VAL A 253 7.75 -5.56 4.41
CA VAL A 253 7.68 -6.28 3.12
C VAL A 253 7.81 -7.79 3.32
N ILE A 254 8.76 -8.26 4.14
CA ILE A 254 8.90 -9.69 4.49
C ILE A 254 7.63 -10.23 5.15
N LEU A 255 7.04 -9.45 6.07
CA LEU A 255 5.83 -9.84 6.78
C LEU A 255 4.66 -10.04 5.80
N TYR A 256 4.44 -9.08 4.89
CA TYR A 256 3.31 -9.10 3.96
C TYR A 256 3.51 -10.05 2.78
N ALA A 257 4.68 -10.05 2.15
CA ALA A 257 4.95 -10.84 0.94
C ALA A 257 5.27 -12.31 1.23
N MET A 258 5.81 -12.65 2.41
CA MET A 258 6.29 -14.01 2.70
C MET A 258 5.62 -14.63 3.93
N VAL A 259 5.72 -13.98 5.10
CA VAL A 259 5.29 -14.58 6.37
C VAL A 259 3.79 -14.79 6.41
N LEU A 260 2.99 -13.80 6.02
CA LEU A 260 1.53 -13.91 6.03
C LEU A 260 1.00 -15.00 5.08
N PRO A 261 1.46 -15.09 3.81
CA PRO A 261 1.15 -16.23 2.96
C PRO A 261 1.53 -17.59 3.55
N THR A 262 2.72 -17.74 4.14
CA THR A 262 3.13 -19.02 4.77
C THR A 262 2.26 -19.36 5.99
N LEU A 263 2.02 -18.38 6.87
CA LEU A 263 1.16 -18.55 8.03
C LEU A 263 -0.25 -18.95 7.61
N LYS A 264 -0.76 -18.35 6.54
CA LYS A 264 -2.08 -18.67 5.98
C LYS A 264 -2.19 -20.12 5.53
N VAL A 265 -1.20 -20.68 4.83
CA VAL A 265 -1.19 -22.11 4.48
C VAL A 265 -1.17 -22.99 5.72
N GLY A 266 -0.34 -22.64 6.72
CA GLY A 266 -0.26 -23.36 7.98
C GLY A 266 -1.59 -23.38 8.74
N LEU A 267 -2.26 -22.23 8.83
CA LEU A 267 -3.58 -22.10 9.46
C LEU A 267 -4.67 -22.86 8.69
N LEU A 268 -4.63 -22.86 7.36
CA LEU A 268 -5.55 -23.65 6.55
C LEU A 268 -5.34 -25.16 6.77
N ALA A 269 -4.10 -25.63 6.80
CA ALA A 269 -3.78 -27.03 7.05
C ALA A 269 -4.23 -27.48 8.45
N LEU A 270 -3.97 -26.67 9.48
CA LEU A 270 -4.44 -26.93 10.85
C LEU A 270 -5.97 -26.88 10.96
N GLY A 271 -6.59 -25.90 10.30
CA GLY A 271 -8.04 -25.76 10.22
C GLY A 271 -8.68 -27.00 9.61
N GLU A 272 -8.11 -27.52 8.52
CA GLU A 272 -8.62 -28.69 7.84
C GLU A 272 -8.39 -29.99 8.64
N LEU A 273 -7.22 -30.15 9.27
CA LEU A 273 -6.88 -31.32 10.09
C LEU A 273 -7.87 -31.51 11.26
N TRP A 274 -8.35 -30.42 11.85
CA TRP A 274 -9.25 -30.44 13.01
C TRP A 274 -10.73 -30.21 12.66
N ARG A 275 -11.07 -30.07 11.37
CA ARG A 275 -12.42 -29.70 10.92
C ARG A 275 -13.51 -30.66 11.40
N ASN A 276 -13.22 -31.96 11.32
CA ASN A 276 -14.14 -33.04 11.67
C ASN A 276 -13.79 -33.72 13.00
N SER A 277 -12.96 -33.09 13.85
CA SER A 277 -12.56 -33.71 15.11
C SER A 277 -13.78 -33.91 16.02
N GLU A 278 -13.91 -35.03 16.72
CA GLU A 278 -15.02 -35.23 17.68
C GLU A 278 -14.96 -34.25 18.86
N ASP A 279 -13.75 -33.80 19.22
CA ASP A 279 -13.52 -32.83 20.27
C ASP A 279 -13.98 -31.41 19.86
N ALA A 280 -14.92 -30.86 20.64
CA ALA A 280 -15.45 -29.51 20.45
C ALA A 280 -14.36 -28.43 20.55
N GLY A 281 -13.32 -28.64 21.38
CA GLY A 281 -12.20 -27.72 21.51
C GLY A 281 -11.42 -27.60 20.19
N ARG A 282 -11.10 -28.74 19.56
CA ARG A 282 -10.40 -28.80 18.27
C ARG A 282 -11.21 -28.20 17.13
N ARG A 283 -12.54 -28.44 17.06
CA ARG A 283 -13.41 -27.78 16.06
C ARG A 283 -13.45 -26.27 16.24
N ARG A 284 -13.45 -25.78 17.48
CA ARG A 284 -13.37 -24.34 17.77
C ARG A 284 -12.06 -23.76 17.25
N VAL A 285 -10.94 -24.43 17.49
CA VAL A 285 -9.64 -24.01 16.94
C VAL A 285 -9.67 -24.00 15.42
N SER A 286 -10.22 -25.03 14.77
CA SER A 286 -10.40 -25.08 13.31
C SER A 286 -11.19 -23.88 12.77
N SER A 287 -12.32 -23.55 13.42
CA SER A 287 -13.15 -22.40 13.07
C SER A 287 -12.38 -21.09 13.17
N VAL A 288 -11.59 -20.92 14.23
CA VAL A 288 -10.75 -19.74 14.45
C VAL A 288 -9.64 -19.67 13.41
N CYS A 289 -8.97 -20.78 13.07
CA CYS A 289 -7.95 -20.82 12.03
C CYS A 289 -8.50 -20.37 10.67
N ILE A 290 -9.67 -20.90 10.27
CA ILE A 290 -10.31 -20.52 9.00
C ILE A 290 -10.76 -19.05 9.02
N LEU A 291 -11.34 -18.57 10.13
CA LEU A 291 -11.71 -17.16 10.30
C LEU A 291 -10.48 -16.25 10.20
N LEU A 292 -9.38 -16.59 10.88
CA LEU A 292 -8.14 -15.83 10.82
C LEU A 292 -7.63 -15.77 9.39
N VAL A 293 -7.59 -16.90 8.68
CA VAL A 293 -7.20 -16.95 7.28
C VAL A 293 -8.06 -16.02 6.43
N GLN A 294 -9.39 -16.07 6.55
CA GLN A 294 -10.31 -15.22 5.80
C GLN A 294 -10.04 -13.72 6.03
N VAL A 295 -9.75 -13.33 7.28
CA VAL A 295 -9.44 -11.94 7.63
C VAL A 295 -8.06 -11.53 7.12
N THR A 296 -7.04 -12.39 7.28
CA THR A 296 -5.66 -12.07 6.90
C THR A 296 -5.39 -12.18 5.41
N SER A 297 -6.25 -12.85 4.64
CA SER A 297 -6.05 -13.14 3.22
C SER A 297 -5.76 -11.91 2.36
N LYS A 298 -6.52 -10.82 2.57
CA LYS A 298 -6.33 -9.58 1.82
C LYS A 298 -5.06 -8.83 2.21
N TRP A 299 -4.50 -9.09 3.40
CA TRP A 299 -3.31 -8.38 3.90
C TRP A 299 -2.02 -8.80 3.19
N ALA A 300 -2.05 -9.76 2.26
CA ALA A 300 -0.91 -10.00 1.37
C ALA A 300 -0.81 -8.97 0.22
N THR A 301 -1.83 -8.11 0.03
CA THR A 301 -1.89 -7.16 -1.09
C THR A 301 -1.37 -5.72 -0.87
N PRO A 302 -0.88 -5.25 0.31
CA PRO A 302 -0.39 -3.88 0.46
C PRO A 302 0.65 -3.50 -0.59
N ASP A 303 1.58 -4.40 -0.87
CA ASP A 303 2.70 -4.15 -1.79
C ASP A 303 2.20 -3.96 -3.24
N LEU A 304 1.11 -4.62 -3.65
CA LEU A 304 0.51 -4.37 -4.97
C LEU A 304 0.05 -2.92 -5.11
N PHE A 305 -0.63 -2.38 -4.11
CA PHE A 305 -1.08 -0.98 -4.15
C PHE A 305 0.08 0.00 -4.16
N ALA A 306 1.14 -0.29 -3.42
CA ALA A 306 2.37 0.49 -3.46
C ALA A 306 2.96 0.56 -4.88
N TYR A 307 3.16 -0.59 -5.54
CA TYR A 307 3.69 -0.64 -6.91
C TYR A 307 2.80 0.05 -7.94
N ILE A 308 1.47 -0.03 -7.76
CA ILE A 308 0.52 0.67 -8.64
C ILE A 308 0.71 2.20 -8.56
N LEU A 309 0.86 2.74 -7.35
CA LEU A 309 1.10 4.17 -7.17
C LEU A 309 2.49 4.59 -7.63
N LEU A 310 3.52 3.76 -7.40
CA LEU A 310 4.87 4.01 -7.90
C LEU A 310 4.88 4.07 -9.44
N LEU A 311 4.25 3.11 -10.12
CA LEU A 311 4.10 3.14 -11.57
C LEU A 311 3.54 4.48 -12.06
N PHE A 312 2.49 4.97 -11.41
CA PHE A 312 1.92 6.27 -11.75
C PHE A 312 2.92 7.40 -11.53
N LEU A 313 3.56 7.46 -10.35
CA LEU A 313 4.49 8.55 -10.01
C LEU A 313 5.66 8.63 -10.99
N PHE A 314 6.28 7.49 -11.33
CA PHE A 314 7.37 7.46 -12.31
C PHE A 314 6.89 7.88 -13.70
N ARG A 315 5.79 7.30 -14.22
CA ARG A 315 5.24 7.72 -15.52
C ARG A 315 4.79 9.18 -15.54
N HIS A 316 4.38 9.74 -14.40
CA HIS A 316 3.95 11.13 -14.33
C HIS A 316 5.14 12.12 -14.39
N MET A 317 6.35 11.70 -14.04
CA MET A 317 7.57 12.50 -14.25
C MET A 317 8.02 12.53 -15.72
N HIS A 318 7.33 11.83 -16.63
CA HIS A 318 7.66 11.82 -18.05
C HIS A 318 7.23 13.14 -18.74
N HIS A 319 8.19 14.04 -18.90
CA HIS A 319 8.06 15.35 -19.51
C HIS A 319 9.15 15.55 -20.59
N PRO A 320 9.03 14.91 -21.77
CA PRO A 320 9.99 15.08 -22.85
C PRO A 320 9.95 16.53 -23.39
N PRO A 321 11.09 17.09 -23.81
CA PRO A 321 12.40 16.45 -23.91
C PRO A 321 13.24 16.48 -22.61
N LEU A 322 12.77 17.14 -21.54
CA LEU A 322 13.60 17.44 -20.37
C LEU A 322 13.79 16.24 -19.44
N VAL A 323 12.71 15.52 -19.15
CA VAL A 323 12.74 14.36 -18.26
C VAL A 323 12.00 13.21 -18.94
N GLU A 324 12.73 12.17 -19.30
CA GLU A 324 12.17 10.94 -19.83
C GLU A 324 12.15 9.91 -18.70
N SER A 325 10.97 9.64 -18.16
CA SER A 325 10.79 8.54 -17.21
C SER A 325 9.97 7.43 -17.83
N GLU A 326 10.51 6.23 -17.82
CA GLU A 326 9.78 5.03 -18.21
C GLU A 326 9.62 4.11 -17.01
N ALA A 327 8.45 3.51 -16.87
CA ALA A 327 8.17 2.54 -15.82
C ALA A 327 7.19 1.47 -16.29
N VAL A 328 7.43 0.23 -15.88
CA VAL A 328 6.66 -0.96 -16.25
C VAL A 328 6.46 -1.87 -15.04
N LEU A 329 5.24 -2.41 -14.91
CA LEU A 329 4.93 -3.54 -14.05
C LEU A 329 5.17 -4.83 -14.82
N ASP A 330 5.97 -5.73 -14.25
CA ASP A 330 6.51 -6.87 -14.98
C ASP A 330 5.94 -8.22 -14.49
N VAL A 331 6.51 -9.33 -14.95
CA VAL A 331 6.12 -10.72 -14.68
C VAL A 331 5.80 -10.99 -13.21
N GLY A 332 6.64 -10.49 -12.30
CA GLY A 332 6.47 -10.68 -10.87
C GLY A 332 5.17 -10.06 -10.38
N PHE A 333 4.85 -8.84 -10.85
CA PHE A 333 3.62 -8.15 -10.47
C PHE A 333 2.39 -8.93 -10.93
N CYS A 334 2.41 -9.45 -12.17
CA CYS A 334 1.36 -10.32 -12.70
C CYS A 334 1.16 -11.58 -11.85
N CYS A 335 2.24 -12.30 -11.53
CA CYS A 335 2.19 -13.50 -10.70
C CYS A 335 1.66 -13.19 -9.29
N PHE A 336 2.15 -12.10 -8.69
CA PHE A 336 1.77 -11.68 -7.35
C PHE A 336 0.31 -11.22 -7.27
N GLY A 337 -0.15 -10.48 -8.28
CA GLY A 337 -1.53 -10.03 -8.40
C GLY A 337 -2.52 -11.18 -8.54
N VAL A 338 -2.24 -12.15 -9.42
CA VAL A 338 -3.06 -13.36 -9.57
C VAL A 338 -3.06 -14.17 -8.27
N PHE A 339 -1.90 -14.37 -7.63
CA PHE A 339 -1.82 -15.00 -6.32
C PHE A 339 -2.75 -14.31 -5.32
N CYS A 340 -2.62 -13.00 -5.15
CA CYS A 340 -3.36 -12.21 -4.17
C CYS A 340 -4.89 -12.30 -4.37
N LEU A 341 -5.35 -12.13 -5.61
CA LEU A 341 -6.76 -12.19 -5.98
C LEU A 341 -7.33 -13.59 -5.75
N CYS A 342 -6.70 -14.61 -6.33
CA CYS A 342 -7.18 -16.00 -6.24
C CYS A 342 -7.11 -16.53 -4.81
N SER A 343 -6.05 -16.20 -4.07
CA SER A 343 -5.87 -16.59 -2.68
C SER A 343 -6.93 -15.95 -1.77
N THR A 344 -7.35 -14.71 -2.04
CA THR A 344 -8.44 -14.04 -1.32
C THR A 344 -9.78 -14.68 -1.64
N LEU A 345 -10.13 -14.79 -2.92
CA LEU A 345 -11.40 -15.38 -3.37
C LEU A 345 -11.58 -16.83 -2.89
N SER A 346 -10.55 -17.66 -3.01
CA SER A 346 -10.60 -19.05 -2.55
C SER A 346 -10.88 -19.17 -1.06
N THR A 347 -10.29 -18.31 -0.23
CA THR A 347 -10.54 -18.39 1.21
C THR A 347 -11.93 -17.99 1.64
N LEU A 348 -12.60 -17.11 0.88
CA LEU A 348 -13.99 -16.77 1.12
C LEU A 348 -14.93 -17.94 0.77
N ALA A 349 -14.54 -18.77 -0.20
CA ALA A 349 -15.28 -19.98 -0.55
C ALA A 349 -15.11 -21.12 0.48
N ILE A 350 -14.13 -21.05 1.39
CA ILE A 350 -13.93 -22.03 2.45
C ILE A 350 -14.95 -21.74 3.56
N HIS A 351 -15.91 -22.63 3.73
CA HIS A 351 -16.94 -22.50 4.75
C HIS A 351 -16.36 -22.79 6.14
N ARG A 352 -16.78 -22.04 7.16
CA ARG A 352 -16.40 -22.37 8.54
C ARG A 352 -17.10 -23.67 8.95
N PRO A 353 -16.43 -24.58 9.69
CA PRO A 353 -17.09 -25.76 10.19
C PRO A 353 -18.24 -25.35 11.14
N PRO A 354 -19.38 -26.07 11.10
CA PRO A 354 -20.46 -25.81 12.03
C PRO A 354 -19.99 -26.09 13.46
N PRO A 355 -20.52 -25.37 14.46
CA PRO A 355 -20.29 -25.70 15.86
C PRO A 355 -20.66 -27.16 16.15
N ALA A 356 -19.99 -27.79 17.12
CA ALA A 356 -20.32 -29.17 17.50
C ALA A 356 -21.74 -29.23 18.09
N LYS A 357 -22.56 -30.20 17.64
CA LYS A 357 -23.98 -30.33 18.03
C LYS A 357 -24.25 -30.30 19.55
N GLY A 358 -23.34 -30.82 20.38
CA GLY A 358 -23.45 -30.73 21.85
C GLY A 358 -22.81 -29.49 22.47
N ALA A 359 -21.90 -28.84 21.75
CA ALA A 359 -21.34 -27.55 22.17
C ALA A 359 -22.33 -26.41 21.91
N GLU A 360 -23.22 -26.54 20.94
CA GLU A 360 -24.25 -25.52 20.68
C GLU A 360 -25.23 -25.37 21.85
N GLU A 361 -25.57 -26.44 22.55
CA GLU A 361 -26.41 -26.35 23.77
C GLU A 361 -25.61 -25.82 24.97
N ALA A 362 -24.37 -26.29 25.17
CA ALA A 362 -23.56 -25.88 26.31
C ALA A 362 -22.99 -24.45 26.17
N VAL A 363 -22.47 -24.13 24.99
CA VAL A 363 -22.02 -22.78 24.61
C VAL A 363 -23.23 -21.92 24.31
N GLY A 364 -24.32 -22.42 23.73
CA GLY A 364 -25.57 -21.67 23.66
C GLY A 364 -25.98 -21.24 25.06
N ASN A 365 -26.09 -22.14 26.04
CA ASN A 365 -26.50 -21.73 27.39
C ASN A 365 -25.46 -20.86 28.11
N ALA A 366 -24.15 -21.11 27.95
CA ALA A 366 -23.11 -20.28 28.59
C ALA A 366 -22.87 -18.94 27.87
N GLN A 367 -22.97 -18.92 26.55
CA GLN A 367 -22.87 -17.74 25.71
C GLN A 367 -24.17 -16.96 25.79
N TYR A 368 -25.37 -17.53 25.73
CA TYR A 368 -26.64 -16.86 26.08
C TYR A 368 -26.72 -16.46 27.56
N ALA A 369 -26.04 -17.12 28.50
CA ALA A 369 -25.93 -16.59 29.87
C ALA A 369 -24.94 -15.40 29.95
N ALA A 370 -23.85 -15.42 29.18
CA ALA A 370 -22.86 -14.35 29.13
C ALA A 370 -23.23 -13.19 28.15
N VAL A 371 -24.07 -13.47 27.15
CA VAL A 371 -24.56 -12.63 26.04
C VAL A 371 -26.01 -12.23 26.28
N GLY A 372 -26.80 -13.01 27.01
CA GLY A 372 -28.02 -12.50 27.69
C GLY A 372 -27.70 -11.42 28.73
N GLN A 373 -26.41 -11.25 29.07
CA GLN A 373 -25.86 -10.07 29.71
C GLN A 373 -25.00 -9.19 28.80
N ALA A 374 -24.73 -9.60 27.55
CA ALA A 374 -24.30 -8.65 26.54
C ALA A 374 -25.50 -7.75 26.28
N ARG A 375 -25.52 -6.65 27.04
CA ARG A 375 -26.37 -5.47 26.83
C ARG A 375 -26.73 -5.38 25.36
N ARG A 376 -28.02 -5.15 25.09
CA ARG A 376 -28.45 -4.79 23.74
C ARG A 376 -27.49 -3.68 23.29
N PRO A 377 -27.05 -3.68 22.02
CA PRO A 377 -26.04 -2.74 21.54
C PRO A 377 -26.39 -1.36 22.08
N ALA A 378 -25.47 -0.71 22.79
CA ALA A 378 -25.79 0.51 23.55
C ALA A 378 -26.49 1.57 22.66
N VAL A 379 -26.18 1.55 21.35
CA VAL A 379 -26.86 2.36 20.32
C VAL A 379 -28.36 2.04 20.22
N LEU A 380 -28.77 0.78 20.14
CA LEU A 380 -30.19 0.41 20.13
C LEU A 380 -30.89 0.74 21.46
N GLU A 381 -30.20 0.57 22.60
CA GLU A 381 -30.77 0.92 23.91
C GLU A 381 -30.98 2.43 24.07
N LEU A 382 -30.00 3.23 23.63
CA LEU A 382 -29.99 4.67 23.85
C LEU A 382 -30.76 5.45 22.78
N LEU A 383 -30.69 5.03 21.53
CA LEU A 383 -31.20 5.79 20.37
C LEU A 383 -32.47 5.18 19.77
N GLY A 384 -32.82 3.94 20.15
CA GLY A 384 -33.89 3.20 19.50
C GLY A 384 -33.60 2.91 18.02
N LYS A 385 -34.62 2.42 17.31
CA LYS A 385 -34.51 2.10 15.88
C LYS A 385 -34.31 3.34 15.01
N ASP A 386 -35.11 4.38 15.25
CA ASP A 386 -35.08 5.60 14.45
C ASP A 386 -33.76 6.35 14.64
N GLY A 387 -33.23 6.38 15.88
CA GLY A 387 -31.94 6.99 16.14
C GLY A 387 -30.76 6.16 15.61
N ALA A 388 -30.88 4.82 15.53
CA ALA A 388 -29.87 3.99 14.86
C ALA A 388 -29.82 4.27 13.34
N LEU A 389 -30.98 4.46 12.71
CA LEU A 389 -31.08 4.83 11.29
C LEU A 389 -30.49 6.21 11.04
N LEU A 390 -30.83 7.20 11.88
CA LEU A 390 -30.22 8.54 11.81
C LEU A 390 -28.69 8.48 12.00
N ALA A 391 -28.21 7.70 12.96
CA ALA A 391 -26.78 7.56 13.22
C ALA A 391 -26.05 6.96 12.00
N VAL A 392 -26.59 5.92 11.38
CA VAL A 392 -26.01 5.30 10.19
C VAL A 392 -26.04 6.26 9.00
N ALA A 393 -27.13 6.99 8.79
CA ALA A 393 -27.21 8.00 7.73
C ALA A 393 -26.16 9.12 7.92
N VAL A 394 -25.93 9.59 9.15
CA VAL A 394 -24.88 10.57 9.46
C VAL A 394 -23.49 9.97 9.18
N LEU A 395 -23.22 8.74 9.64
CA LEU A 395 -21.94 8.07 9.39
C LEU A 395 -21.69 7.84 7.89
N GLU A 396 -22.72 7.55 7.11
CA GLU A 396 -22.63 7.41 5.66
C GLU A 396 -22.24 8.71 4.97
N VAL A 397 -22.84 9.85 5.37
CA VAL A 397 -22.46 11.17 4.85
C VAL A 397 -21.01 11.51 5.23
N VAL A 398 -20.63 11.28 6.48
CA VAL A 398 -19.25 11.49 6.94
C VAL A 398 -18.27 10.63 6.16
N PHE A 399 -18.58 9.34 5.96
CA PHE A 399 -17.79 8.42 5.15
C PHE A 399 -17.64 8.95 3.71
N ALA A 400 -18.73 9.35 3.05
CA ALA A 400 -18.70 9.81 1.68
C ALA A 400 -17.83 11.07 1.51
N VAL A 401 -17.94 12.03 2.44
CA VAL A 401 -17.11 13.25 2.44
C VAL A 401 -15.63 12.91 2.64
N LEU A 402 -15.30 12.06 3.62
CA LEU A 402 -13.92 11.65 3.89
C LEU A 402 -13.31 10.85 2.73
N LEU A 403 -14.08 9.91 2.16
CA LEU A 403 -13.63 9.12 1.01
C LEU A 403 -13.39 10.03 -0.19
N LEU A 404 -14.32 10.93 -0.51
CA LEU A 404 -14.17 11.88 -1.62
C LEU A 404 -12.96 12.78 -1.41
N ALA A 405 -12.81 13.37 -0.23
CA ALA A 405 -11.65 14.20 0.11
C ALA A 405 -10.34 13.43 -0.05
N GLY A 406 -10.27 12.19 0.44
CA GLY A 406 -9.07 11.37 0.34
C GLY A 406 -8.76 10.84 -1.06
N VAL A 407 -9.78 10.56 -1.87
CA VAL A 407 -9.60 10.14 -3.27
C VAL A 407 -9.09 11.29 -4.14
N LEU A 408 -9.54 12.51 -3.87
CA LEU A 408 -9.17 13.71 -4.64
C LEU A 408 -7.86 14.35 -4.17
N THR A 409 -7.52 14.24 -2.89
CA THR A 409 -6.28 14.81 -2.33
C THR A 409 -5.09 13.89 -2.58
N PRO A 410 -3.88 14.40 -2.89
CA PRO A 410 -2.68 13.57 -3.00
C PRO A 410 -2.45 12.73 -1.74
N CYS A 411 -2.17 11.44 -1.92
CA CYS A 411 -1.94 10.47 -0.84
C CYS A 411 -0.47 10.02 -0.74
N MET A 412 0.29 10.14 -1.83
CA MET A 412 1.71 9.82 -1.90
C MET A 412 2.42 10.82 -2.81
N GLY A 413 3.67 11.15 -2.53
CA GLY A 413 4.52 11.99 -3.36
C GLY A 413 5.88 11.34 -3.58
N LEU A 414 6.49 11.63 -4.72
CA LEU A 414 7.85 11.27 -5.08
C LEU A 414 8.59 12.54 -5.46
N HIS A 415 9.73 12.78 -4.83
CA HIS A 415 10.62 13.88 -5.16
C HIS A 415 12.00 13.36 -5.49
N LEU A 416 12.58 13.92 -6.55
CA LEU A 416 13.99 13.74 -6.85
C LEU A 416 14.81 14.82 -6.15
N ASP A 417 15.78 14.42 -5.33
CA ASP A 417 16.73 15.35 -4.73
C ASP A 417 17.69 15.87 -5.81
N THR A 418 17.64 17.17 -6.08
CA THR A 418 18.50 17.83 -7.07
C THR A 418 19.98 17.72 -6.72
N ALA A 419 20.33 17.48 -5.45
CA ALA A 419 21.71 17.22 -5.03
C ALA A 419 22.28 15.93 -5.66
N MET A 420 21.43 15.04 -6.18
CA MET A 420 21.83 13.88 -7.00
C MET A 420 22.59 14.26 -8.25
N LEU A 421 22.28 15.42 -8.83
CA LEU A 421 22.92 15.89 -10.06
C LEU A 421 24.35 16.38 -9.79
N LEU A 422 24.70 16.64 -8.53
CA LEU A 422 26.01 17.15 -8.12
C LEU A 422 26.98 16.02 -7.72
N LYS A 423 28.27 16.20 -8.04
CA LYS A 423 29.36 15.32 -7.59
C LYS A 423 29.38 15.23 -6.06
N PRO A 424 29.64 14.05 -5.47
CA PRO A 424 30.20 12.85 -6.11
C PRO A 424 29.16 11.91 -6.76
N LYS A 425 27.86 12.19 -6.64
CA LYS A 425 26.81 11.26 -7.12
C LYS A 425 26.42 11.53 -8.56
N GLY A 426 26.30 12.79 -8.94
CA GLY A 426 25.98 13.19 -10.30
C GLY A 426 27.18 13.62 -11.13
N PRO A 427 26.97 13.96 -12.40
CA PRO A 427 28.02 14.34 -13.33
C PRO A 427 28.47 15.78 -13.10
N ILE A 428 27.62 16.63 -12.50
CA ILE A 428 27.86 18.07 -12.40
C ILE A 428 28.81 18.38 -11.23
N PRO A 429 29.93 19.06 -11.45
CA PRO A 429 30.81 19.50 -10.37
C PRO A 429 30.08 20.41 -9.37
N ARG A 430 30.38 20.30 -8.07
CA ARG A 430 29.79 21.17 -7.03
C ARG A 430 30.03 22.67 -7.25
N SER A 431 31.10 23.03 -7.97
CA SER A 431 31.37 24.42 -8.35
C SER A 431 30.31 25.02 -9.27
N MET A 432 29.51 24.19 -9.94
CA MET A 432 28.43 24.60 -10.84
C MET A 432 27.04 24.48 -10.19
N ASP A 433 26.95 24.29 -8.86
CA ASP A 433 25.66 24.21 -8.16
C ASP A 433 24.79 25.45 -8.41
N TRP A 434 25.39 26.64 -8.40
CA TRP A 434 24.67 27.88 -8.71
C TRP A 434 24.08 27.89 -10.13
N VAL A 435 24.82 27.38 -11.14
CA VAL A 435 24.32 27.26 -12.53
C VAL A 435 23.18 26.25 -12.59
N LEU A 436 23.30 25.15 -11.86
CA LEU A 436 22.27 24.13 -11.80
C LEU A 436 20.99 24.67 -11.15
N GLN A 437 21.09 25.40 -10.04
CA GLN A 437 19.93 26.04 -9.40
C GLN A 437 19.27 27.05 -10.35
N ASP A 438 20.06 27.91 -11.00
CA ASP A 438 19.54 28.86 -11.99
C ASP A 438 18.85 28.15 -13.15
N ALA A 439 19.41 27.04 -13.66
CA ALA A 439 18.80 26.25 -14.72
C ALA A 439 17.52 25.55 -14.25
N ILE A 440 17.50 25.01 -13.03
CA ILE A 440 16.33 24.39 -12.42
C ILE A 440 15.20 25.40 -12.28
N ASP A 441 15.51 26.61 -11.85
CA ASP A 441 14.52 27.67 -11.65
C ASP A 441 14.07 28.26 -13.01
N ALA A 442 14.98 28.42 -13.98
CA ALA A 442 14.66 28.94 -15.31
C ALA A 442 13.84 27.96 -16.18
N LEU A 443 14.07 26.65 -16.03
CA LEU A 443 13.37 25.60 -16.77
C LEU A 443 12.13 25.07 -16.03
N GLU A 444 11.82 25.62 -14.85
CA GLU A 444 10.75 25.13 -13.97
C GLU A 444 10.86 23.61 -13.72
N LEU A 445 12.07 23.10 -13.49
CA LEU A 445 12.30 21.65 -13.29
C LEU A 445 11.77 21.17 -11.94
N ARG A 446 11.68 22.03 -10.93
CA ARG A 446 11.20 21.65 -9.58
C ARG A 446 9.82 20.98 -9.60
N PRO A 447 8.79 21.53 -10.24
CA PRO A 447 7.50 20.85 -10.35
C PRO A 447 7.57 19.56 -11.19
N MET A 448 8.48 19.45 -12.17
CA MET A 448 8.65 18.22 -12.96
C MET A 448 9.33 17.10 -12.16
N LEU A 449 10.22 17.46 -11.21
CA LEU A 449 10.91 16.54 -10.31
C LEU A 449 10.11 16.16 -9.07
N ARG A 450 8.92 16.75 -8.91
CA ARG A 450 7.99 16.49 -7.82
C ARG A 450 6.69 15.93 -8.38
N ALA A 451 6.56 14.62 -8.34
CA ALA A 451 5.31 13.95 -8.68
C ALA A 451 4.46 13.73 -7.43
N GLU A 452 3.18 14.05 -7.51
CA GLU A 452 2.21 13.76 -6.47
C GLU A 452 1.05 12.95 -7.05
N VAL A 453 0.54 12.00 -6.28
CA VAL A 453 -0.53 11.11 -6.74
C VAL A 453 -1.71 11.14 -5.78
N SER A 454 -2.87 11.53 -6.30
CA SER A 454 -4.18 11.24 -5.71
C SER A 454 -4.72 9.93 -6.29
N VAL A 455 -5.62 9.27 -5.56
CA VAL A 455 -6.24 8.03 -6.03
C VAL A 455 -7.00 8.27 -7.33
N TRP A 456 -7.69 9.41 -7.45
CA TRP A 456 -8.41 9.78 -8.66
C TRP A 456 -7.50 9.91 -9.89
N HIS A 457 -6.41 10.68 -9.79
CA HIS A 457 -5.48 10.84 -10.91
C HIS A 457 -4.86 9.50 -11.32
N CYS A 458 -4.48 8.68 -10.34
CA CYS A 458 -3.98 7.33 -10.59
C CYS A 458 -5.00 6.48 -11.36
N LEU A 459 -6.27 6.47 -10.93
CA LEU A 459 -7.34 5.72 -11.61
C LEU A 459 -7.55 6.18 -13.06
N THR A 460 -7.57 7.50 -13.30
CA THR A 460 -7.75 8.04 -14.66
C THR A 460 -6.59 7.68 -15.58
N ALA A 461 -5.36 7.73 -15.08
CA ALA A 461 -4.19 7.36 -15.87
C ALA A 461 -4.11 5.84 -16.11
N LEU A 462 -4.39 5.03 -15.09
CA LEU A 462 -4.48 3.57 -15.22
C LEU A 462 -5.56 3.16 -16.23
N ALA A 463 -6.69 3.86 -16.28
CA ALA A 463 -7.72 3.62 -17.30
C ALA A 463 -7.19 3.89 -18.72
N GLY A 464 -6.41 4.96 -18.90
CA GLY A 464 -5.71 5.25 -20.16
C GLY A 464 -4.70 4.15 -20.53
N TYR A 465 -3.85 3.73 -19.58
CA TYR A 465 -2.86 2.67 -19.79
C TYR A 465 -3.52 1.32 -20.08
N ALA A 466 -4.62 1.02 -19.39
CA ALA A 466 -5.45 -0.16 -19.61
C ALA A 466 -6.07 -0.15 -21.02
N ALA A 467 -6.56 0.99 -21.50
CA ALA A 467 -7.06 1.16 -22.86
C ALA A 467 -5.96 0.96 -23.92
N GLY A 468 -4.71 1.26 -23.57
CA GLY A 468 -3.53 0.91 -24.37
C GLY A 468 -3.29 -0.60 -24.48
N GLY A 469 -3.97 -1.44 -23.71
CA GLY A 469 -3.84 -2.90 -23.74
C GLY A 469 -2.68 -3.42 -22.88
N GLU A 470 -2.24 -2.71 -21.86
CA GLU A 470 -1.29 -3.24 -20.86
C GLU A 470 -2.04 -4.06 -19.81
N ALA A 471 -1.89 -5.39 -19.85
CA ALA A 471 -2.67 -6.28 -18.99
C ALA A 471 -2.34 -6.10 -17.49
N ALA A 472 -1.09 -5.79 -17.15
CA ALA A 472 -0.70 -5.42 -15.79
C ALA A 472 -1.44 -4.15 -15.31
N CYS A 473 -1.62 -3.15 -16.19
CA CYS A 473 -2.37 -1.94 -15.89
C CYS A 473 -3.89 -2.19 -15.77
N ILE A 474 -4.46 -3.14 -16.52
CA ILE A 474 -5.86 -3.58 -16.34
C ILE A 474 -6.04 -4.20 -14.95
N MET A 475 -5.11 -5.04 -14.52
CA MET A 475 -5.12 -5.65 -13.19
C MET A 475 -4.96 -4.58 -12.09
N ALA A 476 -4.00 -3.65 -12.27
CA ALA A 476 -3.80 -2.51 -11.36
C ALA A 476 -5.06 -1.64 -11.24
N PHE A 477 -5.68 -1.29 -12.36
CA PHE A 477 -6.94 -0.55 -12.39
C PHE A 477 -8.04 -1.31 -11.66
N THR A 478 -8.15 -2.63 -11.86
CA THR A 478 -9.15 -3.47 -11.17
C THR A 478 -8.91 -3.48 -9.65
N MET A 479 -7.67 -3.65 -9.21
CA MET A 479 -7.31 -3.63 -7.79
C MET A 479 -7.70 -2.30 -7.13
N LEU A 480 -7.36 -1.17 -7.76
CA LEU A 480 -7.62 0.16 -7.18
C LEU A 480 -9.10 0.57 -7.31
N SER A 481 -9.70 0.47 -8.50
CA SER A 481 -11.06 0.95 -8.74
C SER A 481 -12.13 0.04 -8.11
N VAL A 482 -11.99 -1.28 -8.26
CA VAL A 482 -12.99 -2.24 -7.80
C VAL A 482 -12.78 -2.55 -6.33
N PHE A 483 -11.61 -3.11 -5.98
CA PHE A 483 -11.39 -3.66 -4.65
C PHE A 483 -11.18 -2.61 -3.56
N ALA A 484 -10.42 -1.54 -3.82
CA ALA A 484 -10.18 -0.49 -2.82
C ALA A 484 -11.32 0.51 -2.74
N VAL A 485 -11.86 1.00 -3.88
CA VAL A 485 -12.86 2.07 -3.88
C VAL A 485 -14.29 1.53 -3.99
N SER A 486 -14.66 0.89 -5.10
CA SER A 486 -16.06 0.58 -5.42
C SER A 486 -16.70 -0.40 -4.42
N LEU A 487 -15.99 -1.47 -4.02
CA LEU A 487 -16.52 -2.43 -3.06
C LEU A 487 -16.69 -1.83 -1.65
N THR A 488 -15.84 -0.86 -1.27
CA THR A 488 -15.99 -0.15 0.00
C THR A 488 -17.23 0.74 0.00
N VAL A 489 -17.48 1.45 -1.11
CA VAL A 489 -18.72 2.23 -1.31
C VAL A 489 -19.95 1.32 -1.33
N ALA A 490 -19.89 0.21 -2.06
CA ALA A 490 -20.97 -0.76 -2.13
C ALA A 490 -21.28 -1.36 -0.75
N ASP A 491 -20.27 -1.65 0.08
CA ASP A 491 -20.49 -2.16 1.43
C ASP A 491 -21.22 -1.14 2.31
N MET A 492 -20.82 0.13 2.27
CA MET A 492 -21.51 1.20 2.99
C MET A 492 -22.98 1.35 2.55
N ALA A 493 -23.27 1.26 1.25
CA ALA A 493 -24.63 1.26 0.75
C ALA A 493 -25.43 0.03 1.26
N MET A 494 -24.83 -1.16 1.25
CA MET A 494 -25.47 -2.38 1.78
C MET A 494 -25.73 -2.30 3.29
N LEU A 495 -24.85 -1.65 4.06
CA LEU A 495 -25.08 -1.37 5.48
C LEU A 495 -26.26 -0.41 5.68
N ALA A 496 -26.37 0.65 4.87
CA ALA A 496 -27.53 1.54 4.89
C ALA A 496 -28.82 0.77 4.57
N PHE A 497 -28.87 -0.02 3.50
CA PHE A 497 -30.02 -0.87 3.16
C PHE A 497 -30.38 -1.87 4.26
N ALA A 498 -29.38 -2.45 4.92
CA ALA A 498 -29.60 -3.34 6.06
C ALA A 498 -30.32 -2.63 7.20
N THR A 499 -30.00 -1.36 7.48
CA THR A 499 -30.68 -0.59 8.54
C THR A 499 -32.12 -0.23 8.23
N PHE A 500 -32.45 0.11 6.98
CA PHE A 500 -33.84 0.32 6.55
C PHE A 500 -34.68 -0.97 6.70
N SER A 501 -34.02 -2.12 6.62
CA SER A 501 -34.66 -3.44 6.70
C SER A 501 -34.92 -3.92 8.13
N PHE A 502 -34.49 -3.20 9.19
CA PHE A 502 -34.72 -3.55 10.61
C PHE A 502 -36.20 -3.60 11.05
N GLY A 503 -37.17 -3.53 10.13
CA GLY A 503 -38.60 -3.74 10.41
C GLY A 503 -39.22 -4.91 9.66
N ALA A 504 -38.51 -5.50 8.70
CA ALA A 504 -38.99 -6.67 7.99
C ALA A 504 -38.74 -7.91 8.85
N HIS A 505 -39.77 -8.72 9.07
CA HIS A 505 -39.63 -10.01 9.74
C HIS A 505 -38.91 -10.96 8.79
N GLY A 506 -37.61 -11.17 8.96
CA GLY A 506 -36.86 -12.13 8.16
C GLY A 506 -35.35 -11.88 8.11
N PRO A 507 -34.60 -12.84 7.53
CA PRO A 507 -33.15 -12.74 7.40
C PRO A 507 -32.75 -11.53 6.53
N ASN A 508 -31.86 -10.70 7.06
CA ASN A 508 -31.38 -9.51 6.36
C ASN A 508 -30.34 -9.87 5.29
N ALA A 509 -30.82 -10.13 4.07
CA ALA A 509 -29.96 -10.45 2.93
C ALA A 509 -28.92 -9.35 2.67
N ALA A 510 -29.24 -8.08 2.93
CA ALA A 510 -28.30 -6.98 2.77
C ALA A 510 -27.11 -7.09 3.74
N MET A 511 -27.37 -7.49 4.99
CA MET A 511 -26.31 -7.75 5.95
C MET A 511 -25.45 -8.95 5.55
N ALA A 512 -26.04 -10.01 4.98
CA ALA A 512 -25.28 -11.16 4.48
C ALA A 512 -24.31 -10.76 3.35
N VAL A 513 -24.76 -9.91 2.42
CA VAL A 513 -23.91 -9.36 1.36
C VAL A 513 -22.82 -8.45 1.93
N SER A 514 -23.17 -7.56 2.86
CA SER A 514 -22.19 -6.67 3.51
C SER A 514 -21.08 -7.45 4.22
N ARG A 515 -21.41 -8.56 4.90
CA ARG A 515 -20.38 -9.44 5.51
C ARG A 515 -19.38 -9.93 4.47
N VAL A 516 -19.80 -10.25 3.25
CA VAL A 516 -18.89 -10.67 2.16
C VAL A 516 -18.11 -9.46 1.63
N LEU A 517 -18.80 -8.34 1.35
CA LEU A 517 -18.17 -7.13 0.83
C LEU A 517 -17.08 -6.59 1.78
N LYS A 518 -17.32 -6.55 3.09
CA LYS A 518 -16.31 -6.10 4.07
C LYS A 518 -15.03 -6.93 4.05
N HIS A 519 -15.14 -8.22 3.75
CA HIS A 519 -13.96 -9.08 3.64
C HIS A 519 -13.18 -8.85 2.34
N ILE A 520 -13.84 -8.37 1.28
CA ILE A 520 -13.23 -8.14 -0.04
C ILE A 520 -12.78 -6.69 -0.21
N SER A 521 -13.41 -5.72 0.46
CA SER A 521 -13.03 -4.30 0.43
C SER A 521 -11.59 -4.14 0.95
N MET A 522 -10.74 -3.50 0.15
CA MET A 522 -9.30 -3.36 0.41
C MET A 522 -8.85 -1.92 0.67
N LEU A 523 -9.74 -1.01 1.10
CA LEU A 523 -9.34 0.36 1.42
C LEU A 523 -8.32 0.40 2.57
N ASP A 524 -8.50 -0.42 3.60
CA ASP A 524 -7.53 -0.61 4.69
C ASP A 524 -6.17 -1.09 4.18
N VAL A 525 -6.17 -2.11 3.33
CA VAL A 525 -4.94 -2.68 2.76
C VAL A 525 -4.24 -1.69 1.82
N PHE A 526 -5.00 -0.93 1.03
CA PHE A 526 -4.47 0.18 0.24
C PHE A 526 -3.77 1.21 1.13
N CYS A 527 -4.43 1.69 2.19
CA CYS A 527 -3.84 2.68 3.08
C CYS A 527 -2.54 2.17 3.73
N MET A 528 -2.54 0.88 4.12
CA MET A 528 -1.33 0.24 4.66
C MET A 528 -0.22 0.13 3.61
N GLY A 529 -0.55 -0.16 2.34
CA GLY A 529 0.41 -0.20 1.24
C GLY A 529 1.14 1.13 1.06
N VAL A 530 0.38 2.25 1.02
CA VAL A 530 0.95 3.61 0.94
C VAL A 530 1.87 3.90 2.13
N PHE A 531 1.43 3.55 3.34
CA PHE A 531 2.21 3.76 4.55
C PHE A 531 3.53 2.98 4.52
N VAL A 532 3.48 1.68 4.18
CA VAL A 532 4.65 0.80 4.13
C VAL A 532 5.63 1.24 3.06
N VAL A 533 5.17 1.61 1.86
CA VAL A 533 6.08 2.04 0.80
C VAL A 533 6.73 3.38 1.08
N CYS A 534 6.05 4.33 1.74
CA CYS A 534 6.69 5.57 2.17
C CYS A 534 7.74 5.31 3.27
N LEU A 535 7.47 4.37 4.18
CA LEU A 535 8.44 3.94 5.19
C LEU A 535 9.68 3.29 4.56
N ALA A 536 9.46 2.38 3.61
CA ALA A 536 10.51 1.72 2.83
C ALA A 536 11.26 2.72 1.95
N GLY A 537 10.55 3.68 1.36
CA GLY A 537 11.03 4.70 0.45
C GLY A 537 12.17 5.56 0.98
N LYS A 538 12.26 5.74 2.30
CA LYS A 538 13.38 6.44 2.95
C LYS A 538 14.74 5.86 2.64
N ALA A 539 14.81 4.54 2.39
CA ALA A 539 16.02 3.87 1.90
C ALA A 539 16.57 4.48 0.61
N TYR A 540 15.65 4.82 -0.29
CA TYR A 540 15.98 5.39 -1.59
C TYR A 540 16.40 6.85 -1.54
N GLY A 541 16.31 7.51 -0.37
CA GLY A 541 16.87 8.85 -0.18
C GLY A 541 18.38 8.88 -0.44
N SER A 542 19.08 7.76 -0.23
CA SER A 542 20.49 7.61 -0.60
C SER A 542 20.72 7.62 -2.12
N VAL A 543 19.73 7.18 -2.90
CA VAL A 543 19.64 7.20 -4.37
C VAL A 543 18.86 8.44 -4.86
N GLY A 544 18.47 9.33 -3.94
CA GLY A 544 17.86 10.62 -4.25
C GLY A 544 16.38 10.59 -4.57
N PHE A 545 15.72 9.46 -4.34
CA PHE A 545 14.27 9.39 -4.36
C PHE A 545 13.76 9.57 -2.94
N ASN A 546 12.98 10.61 -2.72
CA ASN A 546 12.29 10.84 -1.46
C ASN A 546 10.79 10.57 -1.65
N LEU A 547 10.32 9.46 -1.08
CA LEU A 547 8.90 9.12 -1.04
C LEU A 547 8.27 9.70 0.22
N GLU A 548 7.24 10.51 0.02
CA GLU A 548 6.57 11.24 1.09
C GLU A 548 5.10 10.84 1.23
N LEU A 549 4.67 10.72 2.48
CA LEU A 549 3.27 10.55 2.82
C LEU A 549 2.55 11.90 2.63
N ARG A 550 1.42 11.91 1.94
CA ARG A 550 0.62 13.13 1.75
C ARG A 550 -0.67 13.10 2.55
N LEU A 551 -1.25 14.28 2.76
CA LEU A 551 -2.43 14.49 3.60
C LEU A 551 -3.65 13.69 3.15
N GLY A 552 -3.78 13.35 1.86
CA GLY A 552 -4.90 12.56 1.34
C GLY A 552 -5.00 11.15 1.91
N LEU A 553 -3.92 10.59 2.47
CA LEU A 553 -3.99 9.29 3.14
C LEU A 553 -4.80 9.35 4.45
N LEU A 554 -4.72 10.46 5.19
CA LEU A 554 -5.41 10.63 6.47
C LEU A 554 -6.94 10.53 6.34
N PRO A 555 -7.64 11.29 5.46
CA PRO A 555 -9.07 11.16 5.29
C PRO A 555 -9.48 9.79 4.74
N LEU A 556 -8.66 9.10 3.93
CA LEU A 556 -8.93 7.71 3.52
C LEU A 556 -8.91 6.75 4.72
N ALA A 557 -7.91 6.87 5.61
CA ALA A 557 -7.84 6.08 6.82
C ALA A 557 -9.01 6.39 7.79
N CYS A 558 -9.43 7.66 7.89
CA CYS A 558 -10.61 8.04 8.65
C CYS A 558 -11.90 7.49 8.02
N ALA A 559 -12.02 7.46 6.69
CA ALA A 559 -13.16 6.84 6.00
C ALA A 559 -13.25 5.35 6.32
N GLU A 560 -12.13 4.62 6.28
CA GLU A 560 -12.08 3.20 6.68
C GLU A 560 -12.46 2.99 8.16
N ALA A 561 -12.08 3.90 9.05
CA ALA A 561 -12.48 3.85 10.46
C ALA A 561 -14.00 4.04 10.64
N VAL A 562 -14.60 5.00 9.92
CA VAL A 562 -16.05 5.23 9.90
C VAL A 562 -16.79 4.02 9.29
N HIS A 563 -16.25 3.43 8.23
CA HIS A 563 -16.77 2.21 7.63
C HIS A 563 -16.76 1.05 8.62
N CYS A 564 -15.64 0.81 9.30
CA CYS A 564 -15.53 -0.21 10.35
C CYS A 564 -16.53 0.02 11.49
N LEU A 565 -16.66 1.27 11.96
CA LEU A 565 -17.61 1.64 13.01
C LEU A 565 -19.05 1.32 12.57
N THR A 566 -19.44 1.79 11.38
CA THR A 566 -20.78 1.57 10.82
C THR A 566 -21.08 0.08 10.69
N TYR A 567 -20.14 -0.71 10.16
CA TYR A 567 -20.29 -2.17 10.05
C TYR A 567 -20.57 -2.82 11.40
N HIS A 568 -19.82 -2.45 12.45
CA HIS A 568 -20.01 -3.01 13.78
C HIS A 568 -21.33 -2.58 14.44
N LEU A 569 -21.77 -1.34 14.20
CA LEU A 569 -23.06 -0.84 14.68
C LEU A 569 -24.23 -1.60 14.05
N VAL A 570 -24.25 -1.70 12.72
CA VAL A 570 -25.31 -2.39 11.97
C VAL A 570 -25.29 -3.89 12.25
N SER A 571 -24.11 -4.52 12.24
CA SER A 571 -24.00 -5.96 12.55
C SER A 571 -24.37 -6.29 13.99
N GLY A 572 -24.13 -5.38 14.94
CA GLY A 572 -24.56 -5.54 16.32
C GLY A 572 -26.08 -5.45 16.45
N ALA A 573 -26.70 -4.52 15.72
CA ALA A 573 -28.14 -4.35 15.70
C ALA A 573 -28.88 -5.54 15.05
N ASP A 574 -28.38 -6.04 13.92
CA ASP A 574 -28.89 -7.22 13.21
C ASP A 574 -28.99 -8.44 14.14
N ARG A 575 -27.93 -8.72 14.92
CA ARG A 575 -27.89 -9.85 15.87
C ARG A 575 -28.89 -9.71 17.02
N GLY A 576 -29.15 -8.49 17.48
CA GLY A 576 -30.08 -8.25 18.58
C GLY A 576 -31.54 -8.47 18.20
N LEU A 577 -31.89 -8.35 16.91
CA LEU A 577 -33.25 -8.59 16.42
C LEU A 577 -33.57 -10.09 16.32
N ASP A 578 -32.60 -10.92 15.92
CA ASP A 578 -32.77 -12.37 15.82
C ASP A 578 -33.07 -13.02 17.18
N GLU A 579 -32.50 -12.51 18.27
CA GLU A 579 -32.70 -13.04 19.62
C GLU A 579 -34.09 -12.71 20.19
N GLY A 580 -34.69 -11.58 19.80
CA GLY A 580 -35.97 -11.11 20.36
C GLY A 580 -37.22 -11.83 19.81
N GLY A 581 -37.16 -12.37 18.59
CA GLY A 581 -38.34 -12.94 17.92
C GLY A 581 -38.75 -14.35 18.34
N SER A 582 -37.87 -15.08 19.05
CA SER A 582 -38.10 -16.50 19.36
C SER A 582 -38.72 -16.78 20.74
N GLY A 583 -38.88 -15.75 21.60
CA GLY A 583 -39.25 -15.91 23.00
C GLY A 583 -40.76 -15.97 23.31
N ASP A 584 -41.61 -15.30 22.53
CA ASP A 584 -43.01 -15.01 22.96
C ASP A 584 -44.09 -15.95 22.40
N GLU A 585 -43.75 -16.93 21.55
CA GLU A 585 -44.74 -17.90 21.02
C GLU A 585 -44.98 -19.12 21.93
N SER A 586 -44.37 -19.17 23.13
CA SER A 586 -44.41 -20.35 24.01
C SER A 586 -45.35 -20.27 25.22
N CYS A 587 -46.18 -19.24 25.35
CA CYS A 587 -47.19 -19.18 26.42
C CYS A 587 -48.56 -18.68 25.96
N SER A 588 -49.22 -19.46 25.11
CA SER A 588 -50.69 -19.57 25.17
C SER A 588 -51.09 -21.04 25.32
N PRO A 589 -51.36 -21.51 26.56
CA PRO A 589 -52.07 -22.75 26.77
C PRO A 589 -53.57 -22.49 26.53
N ALA A 590 -53.95 -22.31 25.26
CA ALA A 590 -55.34 -22.30 24.86
C ALA A 590 -55.60 -23.56 24.03
N ALA A 591 -56.34 -24.47 24.66
CA ALA A 591 -56.84 -25.72 24.14
C ALA A 591 -57.42 -25.59 22.72
N GLU A 592 -56.93 -26.40 21.79
CA GLU A 592 -57.78 -26.91 20.73
C GLU A 592 -57.36 -28.33 20.32
N ASP A 593 -58.02 -29.25 21.01
CA ASP A 593 -58.41 -30.60 20.62
C ASP A 593 -58.61 -30.73 19.09
N ARG A 594 -57.81 -31.56 18.39
CA ARG A 594 -58.21 -32.36 17.21
C ARG A 594 -57.10 -33.25 16.61
N LEU A 595 -57.26 -34.54 16.91
CA LEU A 595 -57.17 -35.75 16.08
C LEU A 595 -55.80 -36.28 15.56
N PRO A 596 -55.58 -37.62 15.66
CA PRO A 596 -54.37 -38.29 15.22
C PRO A 596 -54.35 -38.51 13.70
N VAL A 597 -53.27 -38.06 13.05
CA VAL A 597 -52.98 -38.39 11.65
C VAL A 597 -52.41 -39.81 11.57
N VAL A 598 -53.12 -40.65 10.85
CA VAL A 598 -52.79 -42.03 10.49
C VAL A 598 -51.49 -42.07 9.68
N LYS A 599 -50.51 -42.87 10.13
CA LYS A 599 -49.35 -43.29 9.34
C LYS A 599 -49.83 -44.21 8.21
N VAL A 600 -49.68 -43.76 6.96
CA VAL A 600 -49.72 -44.65 5.78
C VAL A 600 -48.29 -45.04 5.44
N ALA A 601 -48.01 -46.34 5.45
CA ALA A 601 -46.76 -46.92 4.98
C ALA A 601 -46.68 -46.84 3.45
N PRO A 602 -45.49 -46.66 2.85
CA PRO A 602 -45.31 -46.87 1.43
C PRO A 602 -44.93 -48.33 1.17
N ASP A 603 -45.91 -49.13 0.75
CA ASP A 603 -45.65 -50.34 -0.04
C ASP A 603 -45.52 -49.93 -1.53
N GLY A 604 -44.40 -50.34 -2.14
CA GLY A 604 -44.27 -50.75 -3.55
C GLY A 604 -44.52 -49.75 -4.68
N LEU A 605 -43.47 -49.39 -5.42
CA LEU A 605 -43.14 -49.96 -6.74
C LEU A 605 -41.71 -49.65 -7.17
#